data_AF-A0A0J9WF99-F1
#
_entry.id   AF-A0A0J9WF99-F1
#
_cell.length_a   1.000
_cell.length_b   1.000
_cell.length_c   1.000
_cell.angle_alpha   90.00
_cell.angle_beta   90.00
_cell.angle_gamma   90.00
#
_symmetry.space_group_name_H-M   'P 1'
#
loop_
_entity.id
_entity.type
_entity.pdbx_description
1 polymer ?
#
loop_
_entity_poly.entity_id
_entity_poly.type
_entity_poly.pdbx_seq_one_letter_code
_entity_poly.pdbx_strand_id
1 'polypeptide(L)'
;MRLLSAAAQGLLLGRPSAQPLLRVPRAVHPHVERPLLGYLPPPVSHFSTKRNNCTGYDHPRGAPPQLNKTYHSQANFRDTKMEFCQVDLDEFCYKQFDSTKKSCSFIPYDKNEFLDKVNELIRQKKIKVVPGYAGFCKHIFVENFTEATVETIEINNKNRDLIKTDYISRRDNELPVLIRWISKKDVKDIIKAKYLDLILYSREQIEKENKETKTVPNRKSNCLYSIICIKPQNVDYELPMTPITMLRNTLISEGGSGINLNRDKYLESVKYWRHHVSIIDN
;
A
#
# COMPACT_ATOMS: atom_id res chain seq x y z
N MET A 1 -30.85 60.17 30.35
CA MET A 1 -30.99 59.97 28.88
C MET A 1 -31.89 58.76 28.68
N ARG A 2 -33.15 58.99 28.23
CA ARG A 2 -34.23 58.11 27.74
C ARG A 2 -34.20 56.61 28.14
N LEU A 3 -35.11 56.12 29.01
CA LEU A 3 -36.45 55.51 28.76
C LEU A 3 -36.34 54.16 28.01
N LEU A 4 -37.01 53.01 28.30
CA LEU A 4 -38.16 52.61 29.13
C LEU A 4 -38.29 51.06 29.09
N SER A 5 -38.92 50.46 30.13
CA SER A 5 -39.94 49.37 30.13
C SER A 5 -39.68 48.05 29.36
N ALA A 6 -39.50 46.88 29.99
CA ALA A 6 -40.48 46.00 30.69
C ALA A 6 -41.37 45.10 29.77
N ALA A 7 -41.18 43.78 29.96
CA ALA A 7 -42.16 42.70 30.12
C ALA A 7 -43.27 42.40 29.07
N ALA A 8 -43.21 41.14 28.61
CA ALA A 8 -44.26 40.09 28.64
C ALA A 8 -45.27 39.89 27.49
N GLN A 9 -45.42 38.59 27.18
CA GLN A 9 -46.58 37.83 26.67
C GLN A 9 -46.95 37.87 25.18
N GLY A 10 -46.65 36.74 24.51
CA GLY A 10 -47.64 35.82 23.93
C GLY A 10 -48.38 36.25 22.65
N LEU A 11 -48.18 35.49 21.57
CA LEU A 11 -49.28 35.02 20.71
C LEU A 11 -48.79 33.92 19.75
N LEU A 12 -49.57 32.84 19.64
CA LEU A 12 -49.53 31.90 18.51
C LEU A 12 -49.67 32.66 17.19
N LEU A 13 -49.09 32.13 16.10
CA LEU A 13 -49.73 31.97 14.78
C LEU A 13 -48.71 31.48 13.73
N GLY A 14 -49.15 30.53 12.89
CA GLY A 14 -48.68 30.42 11.50
C GLY A 14 -47.69 29.31 11.15
N ARG A 15 -48.19 28.18 10.66
CA ARG A 15 -47.42 27.23 9.83
C ARG A 15 -46.99 27.93 8.53
N PRO A 16 -45.76 27.73 8.01
CA PRO A 16 -45.42 28.19 6.67
C PRO A 16 -46.07 27.29 5.59
N SER A 17 -46.70 27.96 4.63
CA SER A 17 -47.39 27.42 3.47
C SER A 17 -46.43 26.81 2.44
N ALA A 18 -46.89 25.74 1.79
CA ALA A 18 -46.21 25.06 0.70
C ALA A 18 -46.11 25.97 -0.55
N GLN A 19 -44.91 26.08 -1.12
CA GLN A 19 -44.69 26.69 -2.43
C GLN A 19 -45.08 25.69 -3.55
N PRO A 20 -45.73 26.14 -4.64
CA PRO A 20 -46.08 25.27 -5.75
C PRO A 20 -44.87 24.97 -6.65
N LEU A 21 -44.65 23.68 -6.92
CA LEU A 21 -43.67 23.17 -7.88
C LEU A 21 -44.06 23.59 -9.31
N LEU A 22 -43.22 24.41 -9.95
CA LEU A 22 -43.30 24.66 -11.39
C LEU A 22 -43.02 23.36 -12.16
N ARG A 23 -44.00 22.92 -12.97
CA ARG A 23 -43.83 21.87 -13.97
C ARG A 23 -42.92 22.35 -15.10
N VAL A 24 -41.77 21.71 -15.26
CA VAL A 24 -40.92 21.82 -16.44
C VAL A 24 -41.49 20.92 -17.56
N PRO A 25 -41.63 21.40 -18.82
CA PRO A 25 -42.16 20.58 -19.90
C PRO A 25 -41.19 19.48 -20.32
N ARG A 26 -41.74 18.28 -20.59
CA ARG A 26 -41.02 17.11 -21.11
C ARG A 26 -40.39 17.44 -22.47
N ALA A 27 -39.06 17.32 -22.56
CA ALA A 27 -38.38 17.24 -23.83
C ALA A 27 -38.69 15.88 -24.49
N VAL A 28 -39.17 15.94 -25.74
CA VAL A 28 -39.45 14.80 -26.60
C VAL A 28 -38.11 14.30 -27.16
N HIS A 29 -37.74 13.05 -26.85
CA HIS A 29 -36.59 12.40 -27.49
C HIS A 29 -36.96 11.98 -28.91
N PRO A 30 -36.11 12.25 -29.93
CA PRO A 30 -36.30 11.69 -31.25
C PRO A 30 -36.07 10.18 -31.24
N HIS A 31 -36.96 9.45 -31.91
CA HIS A 31 -36.82 8.03 -32.21
C HIS A 31 -35.50 7.78 -32.95
N VAL A 32 -34.61 7.01 -32.34
CA VAL A 32 -33.46 6.40 -33.02
C VAL A 32 -33.78 4.92 -33.18
N GLU A 33 -33.99 4.50 -34.43
CA GLU A 33 -34.14 3.10 -34.81
C GLU A 33 -32.88 2.32 -34.41
N ARG A 34 -33.07 1.21 -33.69
CA ARG A 34 -31.99 0.26 -33.41
C ARG A 34 -31.78 -0.64 -34.63
N PRO A 35 -30.56 -0.76 -35.18
CA PRO A 35 -30.27 -1.85 -36.10
C PRO A 35 -30.31 -3.16 -35.33
N LEU A 36 -31.13 -4.10 -35.80
CA LEU A 36 -31.10 -5.50 -35.40
C LEU A 36 -29.78 -6.12 -35.89
N LEU A 37 -28.77 -6.19 -35.02
CA LEU A 37 -27.60 -7.03 -35.24
C LEU A 37 -27.78 -8.36 -34.50
N GLY A 38 -27.71 -9.44 -35.26
CA GLY A 38 -28.19 -10.77 -34.90
C GLY A 38 -27.55 -11.41 -33.68
N TYR A 39 -28.39 -12.13 -32.94
CA TYR A 39 -27.98 -13.14 -31.98
C TYR A 39 -27.19 -14.25 -32.71
N LEU A 40 -25.90 -14.39 -32.39
CA LEU A 40 -25.16 -15.61 -32.68
C LEU A 40 -25.46 -16.64 -31.56
N PRO A 41 -25.98 -17.84 -31.88
CA PRO A 41 -26.17 -18.88 -30.88
C PRO A 41 -24.82 -19.44 -30.42
N PRO A 42 -24.71 -19.90 -29.15
CA PRO A 42 -23.50 -20.55 -28.66
C PRO A 42 -23.25 -21.87 -29.42
N PRO A 43 -21.98 -22.26 -29.66
CA PRO A 43 -21.68 -23.50 -30.35
C PRO A 43 -22.16 -24.70 -29.52
N VAL A 44 -22.96 -25.54 -30.16
CA VAL A 44 -23.48 -26.80 -29.65
C VAL A 44 -22.32 -27.75 -29.37
N SER A 45 -22.20 -28.21 -28.12
CA SER A 45 -21.27 -29.25 -27.71
C SER A 45 -21.75 -30.60 -28.25
N HIS A 46 -21.10 -31.10 -29.30
CA HIS A 46 -21.20 -32.52 -29.65
C HIS A 46 -20.43 -33.35 -28.62
N PHE A 47 -21.15 -33.83 -27.61
CA PHE A 47 -20.72 -34.97 -26.79
C PHE A 47 -20.58 -36.20 -27.69
N SER A 48 -19.35 -36.55 -28.04
CA SER A 48 -19.01 -37.89 -28.53
C SER A 48 -18.47 -38.69 -27.35
N THR A 49 -19.21 -39.72 -26.97
CA THR A 49 -18.84 -40.73 -25.99
C THR A 49 -17.68 -41.59 -26.52
N LYS A 50 -16.46 -41.24 -26.13
CA LYS A 50 -15.36 -42.22 -26.09
C LYS A 50 -14.80 -42.27 -24.67
N ARG A 51 -15.18 -43.34 -23.97
CA ARG A 51 -14.50 -43.84 -22.78
C ARG A 51 -13.03 -44.02 -23.12
N ASN A 52 -12.14 -43.44 -22.33
CA ASN A 52 -10.77 -43.93 -22.22
C ASN A 52 -10.28 -43.77 -20.79
N ASN A 53 -9.82 -44.90 -20.27
CA ASN A 53 -9.36 -45.23 -18.93
C ASN A 53 -8.55 -44.14 -18.22
N CYS A 54 -9.02 -43.72 -17.04
CA CYS A 54 -8.23 -43.03 -16.03
C CYS A 54 -7.33 -44.05 -15.33
N THR A 55 -6.03 -44.05 -15.64
CA THR A 55 -5.00 -44.64 -14.79
C THR A 55 -4.68 -43.67 -13.66
N GLY A 56 -4.77 -44.16 -12.42
CA GLY A 56 -4.52 -43.39 -11.22
C GLY A 56 -3.11 -42.84 -11.14
N TYR A 57 -2.99 -41.58 -10.72
CA TYR A 57 -1.75 -41.02 -10.24
C TYR A 57 -1.74 -41.14 -8.72
N ASP A 58 -1.03 -42.15 -8.21
CA ASP A 58 -0.68 -42.28 -6.81
C ASP A 58 0.26 -41.15 -6.40
N HIS A 59 -0.15 -40.33 -5.43
CA HIS A 59 0.75 -39.44 -4.70
C HIS A 59 1.47 -40.23 -3.61
N PRO A 60 2.82 -40.29 -3.62
CA PRO A 60 3.53 -40.78 -2.46
C PRO A 60 3.35 -39.80 -1.30
N ARG A 61 2.83 -40.29 -0.17
CA ARG A 61 2.86 -39.60 1.12
C ARG A 61 4.31 -39.54 1.62
N GLY A 62 5.07 -38.56 1.11
CA GLY A 62 6.35 -38.16 1.66
C GLY A 62 6.15 -37.29 2.90
N ALA A 63 6.93 -37.54 3.95
CA ALA A 63 6.98 -36.74 5.17
C ALA A 63 7.18 -35.23 4.86
N PRO A 64 6.68 -34.31 5.70
CA PRO A 64 6.87 -32.88 5.48
C PRO A 64 8.38 -32.57 5.39
N PRO A 65 8.81 -31.74 4.42
CA PRO A 65 10.23 -31.42 4.30
C PRO A 65 10.68 -30.75 5.59
N GLN A 66 11.67 -31.34 6.27
CA GLN A 66 12.37 -30.65 7.33
C GLN A 66 12.94 -29.36 6.77
N LEU A 67 12.61 -28.26 7.41
CA LEU A 67 13.07 -26.92 7.05
C LEU A 67 14.60 -26.92 7.14
N ASN A 68 15.29 -27.11 6.03
CA ASN A 68 16.75 -27.09 5.97
C ASN A 68 17.23 -25.70 6.37
N LYS A 69 17.76 -25.60 7.60
CA LYS A 69 18.53 -24.48 8.14
C LYS A 69 19.86 -24.36 7.39
N THR A 70 19.84 -23.91 6.15
CA THR A 70 21.07 -23.56 5.43
C THR A 70 20.67 -22.75 4.24
N TYR A 71 20.62 -21.43 4.39
CA TYR A 71 21.03 -20.43 3.39
C TYR A 71 21.05 -19.05 4.05
N HIS A 72 21.86 -18.93 5.11
CA HIS A 72 22.57 -17.68 5.32
C HIS A 72 23.93 -17.90 4.68
N SER A 73 24.12 -17.41 3.45
CA SER A 73 25.46 -17.01 3.09
C SER A 73 25.85 -15.97 4.14
N GLN A 74 26.75 -16.33 5.05
CA GLN A 74 27.52 -15.37 5.81
C GLN A 74 28.31 -14.58 4.77
N ALA A 75 27.65 -13.59 4.17
CA ALA A 75 28.37 -12.49 3.56
C ALA A 75 29.19 -11.93 4.72
N ASN A 76 30.51 -12.08 4.59
CA ASN A 76 31.46 -11.37 5.43
C ASN A 76 30.94 -9.94 5.59
N PHE A 77 30.58 -9.56 6.82
CA PHE A 77 30.27 -8.19 7.20
C PHE A 77 31.57 -7.39 7.05
N ARG A 78 31.97 -7.12 5.81
CA ARG A 78 32.86 -6.02 5.51
C ARG A 78 32.03 -4.80 5.86
N ASP A 79 32.54 -4.00 6.80
CA ASP A 79 32.05 -2.67 7.14
C ASP A 79 31.64 -1.96 5.85
N THR A 80 30.35 -2.00 5.52
CA THR A 80 29.85 -1.30 4.36
C THR A 80 29.84 0.14 4.82
N LYS A 81 30.87 0.90 4.42
CA LYS A 81 31.08 2.27 4.84
C LYS A 81 29.78 3.04 4.59
N MET A 82 29.14 3.52 5.65
CA MET A 82 27.90 4.27 5.56
C MET A 82 28.19 5.56 4.79
N GLU A 83 27.68 5.66 3.56
CA GLU A 83 27.97 6.77 2.63
C GLU A 83 27.29 8.09 3.04
N PHE A 84 26.41 8.05 4.03
CA PHE A 84 25.65 9.19 4.53
C PHE A 84 25.71 9.27 6.07
N CYS A 85 25.64 10.47 6.62
CA CYS A 85 25.61 10.73 8.07
C CYS A 85 24.25 11.18 8.59
N GLN A 86 23.30 11.43 7.67
CA GLN A 86 21.93 11.84 7.93
C GLN A 86 21.06 11.50 6.72
N VAL A 87 19.76 11.45 6.94
CA VAL A 87 18.72 11.25 5.92
C VAL A 87 17.66 12.33 6.05
N ASP A 88 16.88 12.51 5.00
CA ASP A 88 15.66 13.33 5.02
C ASP A 88 14.41 12.44 4.91
N LEU A 89 13.24 13.05 4.88
CA LEU A 89 11.97 12.37 4.67
C LEU A 89 11.31 12.89 3.39
N ASP A 90 11.07 12.01 2.43
CA ASP A 90 10.41 12.38 1.18
C ASP A 90 8.90 12.62 1.39
N GLU A 91 8.32 13.52 0.61
CA GLU A 91 6.90 13.88 0.70
C GLU A 91 5.97 12.68 0.44
N PHE A 92 6.44 11.67 -0.31
CA PHE A 92 5.72 10.41 -0.47
C PHE A 92 5.42 9.70 0.85
N CYS A 93 6.33 9.83 1.82
CA CYS A 93 6.24 9.17 3.10
C CYS A 93 5.34 9.94 4.09
N TYR A 94 5.04 11.22 3.84
CA TYR A 94 4.32 12.09 4.79
C TYR A 94 2.94 11.54 5.16
N LYS A 95 2.24 10.92 4.21
CA LYS A 95 0.92 10.29 4.46
C LYS A 95 0.96 9.22 5.55
N GLN A 96 2.11 8.61 5.81
CA GLN A 96 2.23 7.61 6.88
C GLN A 96 2.14 8.20 8.28
N PHE A 97 2.27 9.52 8.42
CA PHE A 97 2.13 10.25 9.70
C PHE A 97 0.76 10.91 9.86
N ASP A 98 -0.14 10.75 8.88
CA ASP A 98 -1.49 11.29 8.90
C ASP A 98 -2.50 10.18 9.20
N SER A 99 -3.12 10.23 10.38
CA SER A 99 -4.08 9.22 10.83
C SER A 99 -5.36 9.17 9.98
N THR A 100 -5.61 10.19 9.16
CA THR A 100 -6.74 10.22 8.22
C THR A 100 -6.42 9.47 6.91
N LYS A 101 -5.14 9.20 6.62
CA LYS A 101 -4.70 8.49 5.40
C LYS A 101 -4.70 6.98 5.61
N LYS A 102 -5.84 6.41 5.31
CA LYS A 102 -6.15 4.98 5.53
C LYS A 102 -5.52 4.01 4.53
N SER A 103 -4.98 4.50 3.42
CA SER A 103 -4.43 3.67 2.33
C SER A 103 -2.96 3.26 2.52
N CYS A 104 -2.35 3.58 3.65
CA CYS A 104 -0.98 3.22 3.98
C CYS A 104 -0.81 2.91 5.47
N SER A 105 0.36 2.38 5.84
CA SER A 105 0.73 2.13 7.22
C SER A 105 0.84 3.44 7.99
N PHE A 106 0.16 3.51 9.14
CA PHE A 106 0.20 4.66 10.04
C PHE A 106 1.35 4.52 11.06
N ILE A 107 2.16 5.56 11.17
CA ILE A 107 3.26 5.72 12.13
C ILE A 107 2.78 6.74 13.17
N PRO A 108 2.38 6.28 14.38
CA PRO A 108 1.90 7.15 15.45
C PRO A 108 3.08 7.88 16.11
N TYR A 109 3.60 8.89 15.43
CA TYR A 109 4.73 9.71 15.88
C TYR A 109 4.67 11.08 15.17
N ASP A 110 5.23 12.14 15.75
CA ASP A 110 5.39 13.40 15.01
C ASP A 110 6.42 13.21 13.89
N LYS A 111 6.10 13.68 12.69
CA LYS A 111 6.94 13.46 11.52
C LYS A 111 8.35 14.05 11.66
N ASN A 112 8.48 15.23 12.24
CA ASN A 112 9.77 15.90 12.39
C ASN A 112 10.58 15.26 13.52
N GLU A 113 9.93 14.99 14.66
CA GLU A 113 10.57 14.28 15.77
C GLU A 113 11.02 12.87 15.35
N PHE A 114 10.25 12.19 14.49
CA PHE A 114 10.63 10.89 13.95
C PHE A 114 11.95 10.98 13.16
N LEU A 115 12.03 11.96 12.26
CA LEU A 115 13.22 12.19 11.45
C LEU A 115 14.44 12.56 12.31
N ASP A 116 14.24 13.39 13.32
CA ASP A 116 15.29 13.75 14.29
C ASP A 116 15.78 12.51 15.04
N LYS A 117 14.85 11.64 15.48
CA LYS A 117 15.20 10.40 16.17
C LYS A 117 15.97 9.43 15.27
N VAL A 118 15.55 9.26 14.02
CA VAL A 118 16.30 8.44 13.04
C VAL A 118 17.71 8.99 12.85
N ASN A 119 17.85 10.30 12.65
CA ASN A 119 19.15 10.94 12.47
C ASN A 119 20.04 10.85 13.74
N GLU A 120 19.46 10.89 14.93
CA GLU A 120 20.17 10.58 16.19
C GLU A 120 20.72 9.15 16.18
N LEU A 121 19.91 8.16 15.82
CA LEU A 121 20.33 6.75 15.74
C LEU A 121 21.43 6.53 14.69
N ILE A 122 21.35 7.21 13.54
CA ILE A 122 22.39 7.19 12.51
C ILE A 122 23.72 7.71 13.07
N ARG A 123 23.72 8.87 13.74
CA ARG A 123 24.92 9.44 14.36
C ARG A 123 25.51 8.54 15.44
N GLN A 124 24.65 7.87 16.21
CA GLN A 124 25.07 6.89 17.24
C GLN A 124 25.52 5.54 16.66
N LYS A 125 25.41 5.33 15.34
CA LYS A 125 25.66 4.04 14.66
C LYS A 125 24.83 2.89 15.24
N LYS A 126 23.63 3.18 15.75
CA LYS A 126 22.67 2.19 16.28
C LYS A 126 21.67 1.77 15.21
N ILE A 127 22.16 1.53 14.00
CA ILE A 127 21.35 1.20 12.84
C ILE A 127 21.98 0.03 12.08
N LYS A 128 21.16 -0.76 11.40
CA LYS A 128 21.60 -1.75 10.41
C LYS A 128 21.27 -1.24 9.02
N VAL A 129 22.28 -1.05 8.18
CA VAL A 129 22.10 -0.62 6.79
C VAL A 129 22.36 -1.78 5.85
N VAL A 130 21.46 -2.01 4.90
CA VAL A 130 21.64 -3.02 3.83
C VAL A 130 21.31 -2.43 2.46
N PRO A 131 21.90 -2.96 1.37
CA PRO A 131 21.46 -2.61 0.02
C PRO A 131 20.00 -3.03 -0.20
N GLY A 132 19.25 -2.23 -0.95
CA GLY A 132 17.93 -2.59 -1.44
C GLY A 132 17.98 -3.25 -2.82
N TYR A 133 16.82 -3.32 -3.48
CA TYR A 133 16.66 -4.01 -4.76
C TYR A 133 17.38 -3.36 -5.96
N ALA A 134 17.86 -2.13 -5.81
CA ALA A 134 18.57 -1.37 -6.84
C ALA A 134 19.66 -0.48 -6.20
N GLY A 135 20.63 0.00 -7.00
CA GLY A 135 21.75 0.78 -6.49
C GLY A 135 21.37 2.07 -5.74
N PHE A 136 20.26 2.70 -6.11
CA PHE A 136 19.70 3.88 -5.46
C PHE A 136 18.89 3.57 -4.20
N CYS A 137 18.58 2.30 -3.92
CA CYS A 137 17.71 1.88 -2.83
C CYS A 137 18.54 1.33 -1.68
N LYS A 138 18.26 1.78 -0.46
CA LYS A 138 18.86 1.25 0.78
C LYS A 138 17.76 1.00 1.80
N HIS A 139 18.08 0.15 2.77
CA HIS A 139 17.22 -0.07 3.93
C HIS A 139 17.98 0.26 5.20
N ILE A 140 17.32 0.94 6.13
CA ILE A 140 17.76 1.08 7.51
C ILE A 140 16.79 0.29 8.39
N PHE A 141 17.30 -0.66 9.17
CA PHE A 141 16.53 -1.32 10.22
C PHE A 141 16.88 -0.72 11.57
N VAL A 142 15.84 -0.35 12.32
CA VAL A 142 15.90 0.13 13.71
C VAL A 142 14.85 -0.57 14.55
N GLU A 143 15.08 -0.68 15.86
CA GLU A 143 14.02 -1.06 16.80
C GLU A 143 12.86 -0.05 16.72
N ASN A 144 11.64 -0.55 16.82
CA ASN A 144 10.45 0.29 16.76
C ASN A 144 10.31 1.14 18.02
N PHE A 145 10.81 2.38 17.92
CA PHE A 145 10.68 3.41 18.94
C PHE A 145 9.32 4.15 18.92
N THR A 146 8.40 3.74 18.05
CA THR A 146 7.03 4.28 17.93
C THR A 146 6.00 3.25 18.43
N GLU A 147 4.71 3.56 18.36
CA GLU A 147 3.62 2.57 18.59
C GLU A 147 3.10 1.93 17.29
N ALA A 148 3.87 2.00 16.20
CA ALA A 148 3.47 1.41 14.92
C ALA A 148 3.28 -0.12 15.05
N THR A 149 2.17 -0.61 14.50
CA THR A 149 1.79 -2.02 14.53
C THR A 149 2.19 -2.74 13.25
N VAL A 150 2.36 -4.07 13.31
CA VAL A 150 2.65 -4.88 12.12
C VAL A 150 1.64 -4.63 11.00
N GLU A 151 2.14 -4.55 9.77
CA GLU A 151 1.32 -4.24 8.58
C GLU A 151 0.97 -5.46 7.73
N THR A 152 1.41 -6.65 8.13
CA THR A 152 1.19 -7.89 7.40
C THR A 152 0.86 -9.02 8.35
N ILE A 153 -0.07 -9.89 7.97
CA ILE A 153 -0.44 -11.09 8.71
C ILE A 153 -0.43 -12.32 7.80
N GLU A 154 -0.11 -13.48 8.37
CA GLU A 154 -0.23 -14.76 7.69
C GLU A 154 -1.71 -15.11 7.45
N ILE A 155 -2.02 -15.59 6.25
CA ILE A 155 -3.35 -16.05 5.86
C ILE A 155 -3.61 -17.44 6.43
N ASN A 156 -4.69 -17.60 7.18
CA ASN A 156 -5.12 -18.86 7.77
C ASN A 156 -6.66 -19.00 7.74
N ASN A 157 -7.18 -20.13 8.21
CA ASN A 157 -8.61 -20.42 8.16
C ASN A 157 -9.48 -19.45 8.97
N LYS A 158 -8.92 -18.68 9.91
CA LYS A 158 -9.67 -17.73 10.73
C LYS A 158 -9.79 -16.35 10.11
N ASN A 159 -8.88 -15.99 9.19
CA ASN A 159 -8.82 -14.63 8.63
C ASN A 159 -9.00 -14.57 7.11
N ARG A 160 -8.98 -15.73 6.42
CA ARG A 160 -9.12 -15.80 4.95
C ARG A 160 -10.38 -15.11 4.44
N ASP A 161 -11.50 -15.29 5.13
CA ASP A 161 -12.80 -14.74 4.72
C ASP A 161 -12.93 -13.23 5.01
N LEU A 162 -11.96 -12.63 5.71
CA LEU A 162 -11.88 -11.20 5.97
C LEU A 162 -11.09 -10.45 4.89
N ILE A 163 -10.48 -11.16 3.94
CA ILE A 163 -9.68 -10.57 2.88
C ILE A 163 -10.61 -9.86 1.89
N LYS A 164 -10.41 -8.56 1.77
CA LYS A 164 -11.07 -7.67 0.81
C LYS A 164 -10.18 -7.45 -0.39
N THR A 165 -10.77 -7.09 -1.52
CA THR A 165 -10.06 -6.75 -2.75
C THR A 165 -10.72 -5.56 -3.43
N ASP A 166 -9.91 -4.69 -4.01
CA ASP A 166 -10.36 -3.53 -4.77
C ASP A 166 -9.21 -2.96 -5.61
N TYR A 167 -9.54 -2.05 -6.52
CA TYR A 167 -8.61 -1.27 -7.31
C TYR A 167 -8.26 0.03 -6.58
N ILE A 168 -7.05 0.13 -6.04
CA ILE A 168 -6.60 1.28 -5.24
C ILE A 168 -5.36 1.92 -5.85
N SER A 169 -5.38 3.25 -5.98
CA SER A 169 -4.21 4.06 -6.31
C SER A 169 -3.46 4.51 -5.05
N ARG A 170 -2.13 4.58 -5.12
CA ARG A 170 -1.31 5.09 -3.99
C ARG A 170 -1.28 6.62 -3.93
N ARG A 171 -1.57 7.27 -5.07
CA ARG A 171 -1.62 8.71 -5.36
C ARG A 171 -2.61 8.94 -6.51
N ASP A 172 -3.16 10.14 -6.61
CA ASP A 172 -4.17 10.50 -7.61
C ASP A 172 -3.64 10.44 -9.06
N ASN A 173 -2.33 10.57 -9.24
CA ASN A 173 -1.66 10.52 -10.55
C ASN A 173 -1.13 9.11 -10.92
N GLU A 174 -1.51 8.06 -10.19
CA GLU A 174 -1.15 6.68 -10.51
C GLU A 174 -2.38 5.85 -10.86
N LEU A 175 -2.26 4.95 -11.83
CA LEU A 175 -3.30 3.98 -12.15
C LEU A 175 -3.66 3.13 -10.92
N PRO A 176 -4.97 2.88 -10.69
CA PRO A 176 -5.40 2.01 -9.60
C PRO A 176 -5.06 0.55 -9.95
N VAL A 177 -4.61 -0.19 -8.95
CA VAL A 177 -4.20 -1.60 -9.13
C VAL A 177 -4.98 -2.49 -8.20
N LEU A 178 -5.22 -3.73 -8.61
CA LEU A 178 -5.85 -4.72 -7.75
C LEU A 178 -4.97 -4.98 -6.53
N ILE A 179 -5.50 -4.72 -5.35
CA ILE A 179 -4.88 -5.06 -4.08
C ILE A 179 -5.78 -6.00 -3.28
N ARG A 180 -5.21 -6.61 -2.25
CA ARG A 180 -5.94 -7.38 -1.24
C ARG A 180 -5.45 -7.03 0.16
N TRP A 181 -6.37 -6.94 1.11
CA TRP A 181 -6.05 -6.57 2.48
C TRP A 181 -7.08 -7.11 3.47
N ILE A 182 -6.74 -7.10 4.76
CA ILE A 182 -7.70 -7.19 5.86
C ILE A 182 -7.79 -5.80 6.50
N SER A 183 -9.00 -5.31 6.77
CA SER A 183 -9.13 -4.02 7.46
C SER A 183 -8.59 -4.14 8.89
N LYS A 184 -7.87 -3.12 9.37
CA LYS A 184 -7.27 -3.13 10.72
C LYS A 184 -8.29 -3.44 11.83
N LYS A 185 -9.51 -2.90 11.72
CA LYS A 185 -10.63 -3.16 12.64
C LYS A 185 -11.09 -4.63 12.70
N ASP A 186 -10.81 -5.41 11.66
CA ASP A 186 -11.20 -6.81 11.55
C ASP A 186 -10.11 -7.75 12.12
N VAL A 187 -8.94 -7.21 12.49
CA VAL A 187 -7.83 -7.94 13.12
C VAL A 187 -7.95 -7.80 14.64
N LYS A 188 -8.15 -8.93 15.35
CA LYS A 188 -8.37 -8.94 16.80
C LYS A 188 -7.13 -8.54 17.61
N ASP A 189 -5.97 -9.11 17.27
CA ASP A 189 -4.75 -9.01 18.08
C ASP A 189 -3.62 -8.37 17.26
N ILE A 190 -3.83 -7.12 16.83
CA ILE A 190 -2.77 -6.40 16.12
C ILE A 190 -1.68 -5.96 17.10
N ILE A 191 -0.46 -6.43 16.88
CA ILE A 191 0.66 -6.19 17.79
C ILE A 191 1.56 -5.06 17.31
N LYS A 192 2.19 -4.37 18.26
CA LYS A 192 3.31 -3.46 18.01
C LYS A 192 4.41 -4.21 17.24
N ALA A 193 4.92 -3.60 16.18
CA ALA A 193 6.01 -4.18 15.42
C ALA A 193 7.32 -4.11 16.21
N LYS A 194 8.23 -5.06 16.03
CA LYS A 194 9.55 -5.04 16.70
C LYS A 194 10.53 -4.07 16.05
N TYR A 195 10.46 -3.94 14.73
CA TYR A 195 11.40 -3.15 13.93
C TYR A 195 10.64 -2.23 12.98
N LEU A 196 11.34 -1.19 12.54
CA LEU A 196 10.97 -0.38 11.39
C LEU A 196 12.01 -0.63 10.29
N ASP A 197 11.54 -1.05 9.12
CA ASP A 197 12.29 -1.02 7.88
C ASP A 197 12.06 0.34 7.21
N LEU A 198 13.08 1.20 7.23
CA LEU A 198 13.08 2.48 6.56
C LEU A 198 13.65 2.25 5.15
N ILE A 199 12.83 2.45 4.13
CA ILE A 199 13.24 2.34 2.73
C ILE A 199 13.69 3.71 2.25
N LEU A 200 14.93 3.78 1.78
CA LEU A 200 15.57 5.02 1.36
C LEU A 200 15.82 5.00 -0.14
N TYR A 201 15.51 6.09 -0.81
CA TYR A 201 15.99 6.35 -2.17
C TYR A 201 17.04 7.44 -2.17
N SER A 202 18.02 7.31 -3.07
CA SER A 202 18.97 8.39 -3.36
C SER A 202 18.21 9.62 -3.88
N ARG A 203 18.72 10.81 -3.57
CA ARG A 203 18.17 12.07 -4.07
C ARG A 203 18.03 12.07 -5.59
N GLU A 204 19.02 11.54 -6.32
CA GLU A 204 19.03 11.51 -7.78
C GLU A 204 17.85 10.69 -8.34
N GLN A 205 17.51 9.57 -7.70
CA GLN A 205 16.33 8.77 -8.08
C GLN A 205 15.02 9.49 -7.77
N ILE A 206 14.91 10.15 -6.61
CA ILE A 206 13.70 10.94 -6.26
C ILE A 206 13.49 12.06 -7.27
N GLU A 207 14.54 12.77 -7.65
CA GLU A 207 14.48 13.82 -8.67
C GLU A 207 14.06 13.27 -10.05
N LYS A 208 14.57 12.09 -10.41
CA LYS A 208 14.17 11.38 -11.64
C LYS A 208 12.68 11.02 -11.63
N GLU A 209 12.18 10.40 -10.58
CA GLU A 209 10.76 10.02 -10.47
C GLU A 209 9.84 11.25 -10.47
N ASN A 210 10.23 12.32 -9.78
CA ASN A 210 9.48 13.58 -9.78
C ASN A 210 9.40 14.17 -11.20
N LYS A 211 10.48 14.14 -11.97
CA LYS A 211 10.49 14.61 -13.35
C LYS A 211 9.55 13.79 -14.25
N GLU A 212 9.63 12.46 -14.17
CA GLU A 212 8.83 11.56 -15.01
C GLU A 212 7.33 11.62 -14.68
N THR A 213 6.99 11.75 -13.40
CA THR A 213 5.60 11.85 -12.93
C THR A 213 5.06 13.29 -12.94
N LYS A 214 5.85 14.26 -13.39
CA LYS A 214 5.53 15.71 -13.37
C LYS A 214 5.15 16.21 -11.96
N THR A 215 5.75 15.62 -10.94
CA THR A 215 5.56 15.99 -9.54
C THR A 215 6.51 17.13 -9.20
N VAL A 216 5.99 18.22 -8.62
CA VAL A 216 6.81 19.33 -8.09
C VAL A 216 6.84 19.21 -6.57
N PRO A 217 7.99 18.87 -5.96
CA PRO A 217 8.07 18.78 -4.51
C PRO A 217 8.01 20.19 -3.90
N ASN A 218 7.37 20.32 -2.73
CA ASN A 218 7.35 21.58 -1.98
C ASN A 218 8.74 21.91 -1.42
N ARG A 219 9.53 20.89 -1.10
CA ARG A 219 10.92 21.04 -0.64
C ARG A 219 11.84 20.02 -1.31
N LYS A 220 13.02 20.47 -1.73
CA LYS A 220 14.11 19.59 -2.14
C LYS A 220 15.01 19.24 -0.96
N SER A 221 15.40 17.98 -0.87
CA SER A 221 16.34 17.52 0.15
C SER A 221 17.79 17.82 -0.22
N ASN A 222 18.59 18.16 0.78
CA ASN A 222 20.04 18.28 0.67
C ASN A 222 20.78 16.97 1.06
N CYS A 223 20.04 15.98 1.57
CA CYS A 223 20.60 14.68 1.95
C CYS A 223 20.83 13.80 0.73
N LEU A 224 21.82 12.90 0.80
CA LEU A 224 22.07 11.93 -0.27
C LEU A 224 20.93 10.92 -0.41
N TYR A 225 20.26 10.60 0.70
CA TYR A 225 19.14 9.68 0.74
C TYR A 225 18.00 10.26 1.57
N SER A 226 16.78 9.95 1.15
CA SER A 226 15.55 10.26 1.88
C SER A 226 14.71 9.01 2.08
N ILE A 227 14.05 8.91 3.23
CA ILE A 227 13.09 7.86 3.53
C ILE A 227 11.86 8.07 2.65
N ILE A 228 11.54 7.09 1.81
CA ILE A 228 10.36 7.11 0.93
C ILE A 228 9.22 6.24 1.46
N CYS A 229 9.51 5.29 2.36
CA CYS A 229 8.51 4.43 2.98
C CYS A 229 9.04 3.86 4.30
N ILE A 230 8.14 3.69 5.26
CA ILE A 230 8.41 3.06 6.56
C ILE A 230 7.53 1.82 6.68
N LYS A 231 8.12 0.66 6.92
CA LYS A 231 7.40 -0.60 7.12
C LYS A 231 7.60 -1.13 8.54
N PRO A 232 6.58 -1.06 9.40
CA PRO A 232 6.62 -1.70 10.71
C PRO A 232 6.50 -3.22 10.55
N GLN A 233 7.51 -3.96 11.03
CA GLN A 233 7.58 -5.41 10.88
C GLN A 233 8.27 -6.11 12.07
N ASN A 234 8.16 -7.43 12.14
CA ASN A 234 8.72 -8.23 13.23
C ASN A 234 10.10 -8.83 12.94
N VAL A 235 10.67 -8.49 11.79
CA VAL A 235 11.97 -8.97 11.34
C VAL A 235 12.88 -7.80 10.99
N ASP A 236 14.19 -7.99 11.12
CA ASP A 236 15.23 -6.97 10.87
C ASP A 236 15.88 -7.13 9.48
N TYR A 237 15.14 -7.69 8.53
CA TYR A 237 15.55 -7.90 7.14
C TYR A 237 14.41 -7.55 6.18
N GLU A 238 14.75 -7.30 4.91
CA GLU A 238 13.78 -6.87 3.90
C GLU A 238 12.74 -7.98 3.64
N LEU A 239 11.46 -7.67 3.86
CA LEU A 239 10.36 -8.50 3.38
C LEU A 239 10.10 -8.21 1.89
N PRO A 240 9.82 -9.23 1.05
CA PRO A 240 9.60 -9.01 -0.37
C PRO A 240 8.52 -7.96 -0.64
N MET A 241 8.79 -7.04 -1.58
CA MET A 241 7.76 -6.13 -2.11
C MET A 241 6.55 -6.91 -2.62
N THR A 242 5.35 -6.31 -2.62
CA THR A 242 4.17 -6.94 -3.23
C THR A 242 4.41 -7.17 -4.73
N PRO A 243 3.87 -8.25 -5.34
CA PRO A 243 4.11 -8.53 -6.76
C PRO A 243 3.72 -7.36 -7.67
N ILE A 244 2.62 -6.69 -7.34
CA ILE A 244 2.16 -5.50 -8.09
C ILE A 244 3.12 -4.32 -7.99
N THR A 245 3.83 -4.15 -6.87
CA THR A 245 4.87 -3.13 -6.75
C THR A 245 6.02 -3.40 -7.69
N MET A 246 6.43 -4.66 -7.84
CA MET A 246 7.49 -5.03 -8.78
C MET A 246 7.08 -4.81 -10.23
N LEU A 247 5.83 -5.11 -10.58
CA LEU A 247 5.30 -4.85 -11.93
C LEU A 247 5.23 -3.35 -12.21
N ARG A 248 4.69 -2.55 -11.28
CA ARG A 248 4.62 -1.09 -11.43
C ARG A 248 6.00 -0.46 -11.52
N ASN A 249 7.00 -0.98 -10.81
CA ASN A 249 8.37 -0.47 -10.90
C ASN A 249 8.95 -0.52 -12.32
N THR A 250 8.38 -1.30 -13.24
CA THR A 250 8.77 -1.29 -14.67
C THR A 250 8.23 -0.08 -15.45
N LEU A 251 7.23 0.62 -14.91
CA LEU A 251 6.54 1.74 -15.54
C LEU A 251 6.84 3.04 -14.80
N ILE A 252 7.96 3.70 -15.13
CA ILE A 252 8.38 4.93 -14.44
C ILE A 252 7.37 6.08 -14.56
N SER A 253 6.66 6.17 -15.68
CA SER A 253 5.60 7.16 -15.91
C SER A 253 4.37 6.96 -15.00
N GLU A 254 4.21 5.76 -14.43
CA GLU A 254 3.08 5.36 -13.58
C GLU A 254 3.49 5.22 -12.09
N GLY A 255 4.49 6.00 -11.67
CA GLY A 255 4.98 6.02 -10.28
C GLY A 255 5.83 4.82 -9.87
N GLY A 256 6.34 4.06 -10.86
CA GLY A 256 7.39 3.07 -10.66
C GLY A 256 8.79 3.68 -10.63
N SER A 257 9.79 2.89 -10.22
CA SER A 257 11.19 3.35 -10.20
C SER A 257 11.94 3.24 -11.54
N GLY A 258 11.32 2.61 -12.54
CA GLY A 258 11.91 2.37 -13.87
C GLY A 258 12.91 1.21 -13.91
N ILE A 259 12.82 0.26 -12.96
CA ILE A 259 13.67 -0.93 -12.92
C ILE A 259 12.97 -2.10 -13.62
N ASN A 260 13.72 -2.80 -14.49
CA ASN A 260 13.25 -4.00 -15.18
C ASN A 260 12.85 -5.10 -14.19
N LEU A 261 11.82 -5.86 -14.55
CA LEU A 261 11.34 -6.96 -13.72
C LEU A 261 12.40 -8.07 -13.62
N ASN A 262 12.82 -8.38 -12.40
CA ASN A 262 13.57 -9.60 -12.11
C ASN A 262 12.58 -10.74 -11.83
N ARG A 263 12.58 -11.77 -12.69
CA ARG A 263 11.64 -12.89 -12.62
C ARG A 263 11.78 -13.71 -11.34
N ASP A 264 12.99 -14.00 -10.90
CA ASP A 264 13.22 -14.83 -9.71
C ASP A 264 12.77 -14.10 -8.45
N LYS A 265 13.10 -12.80 -8.34
CA LYS A 265 12.60 -11.93 -7.25
C LYS A 265 11.09 -11.79 -7.26
N TYR A 266 10.46 -11.75 -8.44
CA TYR A 266 9.01 -11.74 -8.55
C TYR A 266 8.40 -13.04 -8.02
N LEU A 267 8.99 -14.20 -8.33
CA LEU A 267 8.52 -15.49 -7.82
C LEU A 267 8.74 -15.64 -6.30
N GLU A 268 9.83 -15.10 -5.75
CA GLU A 268 10.04 -15.00 -4.30
C GLU A 268 8.95 -14.16 -3.63
N SER A 269 8.64 -13.00 -4.22
CA SER A 269 7.53 -12.15 -3.78
C SER A 269 6.20 -12.91 -3.80
N VAL A 270 5.87 -13.58 -4.91
CA VAL A 270 4.64 -14.38 -5.02
C VAL A 270 4.59 -15.48 -3.96
N LYS A 271 5.70 -16.18 -3.70
CA LYS A 271 5.77 -17.25 -2.69
C LYS A 271 5.44 -16.73 -1.29
N TYR A 272 6.00 -15.59 -0.91
CA TYR A 272 5.72 -14.94 0.37
C TYR A 272 4.27 -14.44 0.42
N TRP A 273 3.89 -13.60 -0.55
CA TRP A 273 2.59 -12.95 -0.55
C TRP A 273 1.45 -13.94 -0.74
N ARG A 274 1.63 -15.11 -1.38
CA ARG A 274 0.59 -16.14 -1.45
C ARG A 274 0.03 -16.54 -0.07
N HIS A 275 0.84 -16.47 0.97
CA HIS A 275 0.51 -16.85 2.34
C HIS A 275 0.37 -15.66 3.29
N HIS A 276 0.51 -14.43 2.80
CA HIS A 276 0.45 -13.22 3.60
C HIS A 276 -0.50 -12.19 2.98
N VAL A 277 -1.08 -11.35 3.82
CA VAL A 277 -1.96 -10.26 3.39
C VAL A 277 -1.66 -9.01 4.20
N SER A 278 -1.72 -7.86 3.53
CA SER A 278 -1.54 -6.56 4.17
C SER A 278 -2.70 -6.25 5.11
N ILE A 279 -2.41 -5.53 6.19
CA ILE A 279 -3.40 -4.92 7.07
C ILE A 279 -3.47 -3.44 6.70
N ILE A 280 -4.65 -2.95 6.34
CA ILE A 280 -4.87 -1.55 5.92
C ILE A 280 -6.00 -0.95 6.75
N ASP A 281 -5.91 0.35 7.09
CA ASP A 281 -6.91 1.03 7.94
C ASP A 281 -8.12 1.58 7.14
N ASN A 282 -8.46 0.92 6.03
CA ASN A 282 -9.54 1.30 5.11
C ASN A 282 -10.92 1.20 5.78
#